data_AF-A0A5M6IUF2-F1
#
_entry.id   AF-A0A5M6IUF2-F1
#
_cell.length_a   1.000
_cell.length_b   1.000
_cell.length_c   1.000
_cell.angle_alpha   90.00
_cell.angle_beta   90.00
_cell.angle_gamma   90.00
#
_symmetry.space_group_name_H-M   'P 1'
#
loop_
_entity.id
_entity.type
_entity.pdbx_description
1 polymer ?
#
loop_
_entity_poly.entity_id
_entity_poly.type
_entity_poly.pdbx_seq_one_letter_code
_entity_poly.pdbx_strand_id
1 'polypeptide(L)'
;MAILTRSGRTALAIALLEQPIHLAWGTGLAAWDDTPAAESATATALVAEVGRRALTESRFVMNLGDWVVDQIGPPPNGTTKDDWGLQHADLVPAGKLLVVPTGRYVDVNPTPSNEVYVRFQFDYEDGASPPATIREIGVFVGTVIKPSVITATPGKMYFPPADLQDPGKLLALQHNPKIVRQGNVRQSYEFVLEL
;
A
#
# COMPACT_ATOMS: atom_id res chain seq x y z
N MET A 1 -13.97 7.45 27.75
CA MET A 1 -13.62 7.66 26.33
C MET A 1 -13.34 6.29 25.73
N ALA A 2 -13.97 5.94 24.61
CA ALA A 2 -13.68 4.69 23.91
C ALA A 2 -12.45 4.87 23.02
N ILE A 3 -11.63 3.82 22.90
CA ILE A 3 -10.47 3.77 22.00
C ILE A 3 -10.59 2.57 21.05
N LEU A 4 -9.93 2.65 19.89
CA LEU A 4 -9.83 1.51 18.98
C LEU A 4 -8.76 0.53 19.47
N THR A 5 -9.22 -0.60 20.01
CA THR A 5 -8.36 -1.64 20.59
C THR A 5 -7.51 -2.31 19.51
N ARG A 6 -6.37 -2.91 19.90
CA ARG A 6 -5.51 -3.67 18.98
C ARG A 6 -6.30 -4.76 18.24
N SER A 7 -7.11 -5.54 18.95
CA SER A 7 -7.97 -6.55 18.33
C SER A 7 -9.01 -5.96 17.36
N GLY A 8 -9.52 -4.75 17.63
CA GLY A 8 -10.38 -4.03 16.71
C GLY A 8 -9.67 -3.63 15.41
N ARG A 9 -8.41 -3.19 15.51
CA ARG A 9 -7.57 -2.83 14.35
C ARG A 9 -7.19 -4.06 13.52
N THR A 10 -6.87 -5.17 14.19
CA THR A 10 -6.70 -6.47 13.52
C THR A 10 -7.95 -6.87 12.74
N ALA A 11 -9.15 -6.69 13.30
CA ALA A 11 -10.40 -6.97 12.59
C ALA A 11 -10.60 -6.05 11.36
N LEU A 12 -10.23 -4.77 11.46
CA LEU A 12 -10.24 -3.85 10.31
C LEU A 12 -9.22 -4.26 9.24
N ALA A 13 -8.04 -4.77 9.62
CA ALA A 13 -7.03 -5.26 8.70
C ALA A 13 -7.51 -6.47 7.90
N ILE A 14 -8.19 -7.39 8.57
CA ILE A 14 -8.85 -8.53 7.91
C ILE A 14 -9.91 -8.03 6.93
N ALA A 15 -10.82 -7.15 7.39
CA ALA A 15 -11.89 -6.63 6.56
C ALA A 15 -11.38 -5.82 5.35
N LEU A 16 -10.26 -5.11 5.49
CA LEU A 16 -9.62 -4.40 4.40
C LEU A 16 -9.16 -5.37 3.30
N LEU A 17 -8.52 -6.48 3.67
CA LEU A 17 -8.03 -7.48 2.72
C LEU A 17 -9.13 -8.30 2.04
N GLU A 18 -10.35 -8.28 2.58
CA GLU A 18 -11.53 -8.87 1.93
C GLU A 18 -12.13 -7.99 0.82
N GLN A 19 -11.70 -6.73 0.72
CA GLN A 19 -12.17 -5.80 -0.30
C GLN A 19 -11.27 -5.79 -1.54
N PRO A 20 -11.81 -5.43 -2.73
CA PRO A 20 -10.97 -5.11 -3.88
C PRO A 20 -10.07 -3.91 -3.59
N ILE A 21 -8.75 -4.11 -3.63
CA ILE A 21 -7.74 -3.06 -3.43
C ILE A 21 -7.04 -2.76 -4.75
N HIS A 22 -6.91 -1.49 -5.09
CA HIS A 22 -6.21 -1.03 -6.28
C HIS A 22 -5.28 0.15 -5.95
N LEU A 23 -4.16 0.28 -6.66
CA LEU A 23 -3.40 1.52 -6.71
C LEU A 23 -3.75 2.25 -8.01
N ALA A 24 -4.08 3.52 -7.93
CA ALA A 24 -4.31 4.39 -9.07
C ALA A 24 -3.13 5.33 -9.29
N TRP A 25 -2.90 5.67 -10.56
CA TRP A 25 -2.04 6.80 -10.95
C TRP A 25 -2.89 7.98 -11.36
N GLY A 26 -2.46 9.19 -10.98
CA GLY A 26 -3.03 10.45 -11.43
C GLY A 26 -1.97 11.34 -12.05
N THR A 27 -2.41 12.18 -12.99
CA THR A 27 -1.50 13.12 -13.65
C THR A 27 -1.15 14.31 -12.76
N GLY A 28 -1.91 14.56 -11.70
CA GLY A 28 -1.70 15.68 -10.81
C GLY A 28 -1.78 17.03 -11.55
N LEU A 29 -1.17 18.04 -10.95
CA LEU A 29 -0.99 19.35 -11.56
C LEU A 29 0.46 19.53 -12.03
N ALA A 30 0.67 20.15 -13.19
CA ALA A 30 2.01 20.41 -13.72
C ALA A 30 2.89 21.24 -12.76
N ALA A 31 2.27 22.06 -11.89
CA ALA A 31 2.98 22.82 -10.86
C ALA A 31 3.67 21.95 -9.80
N TRP A 32 3.38 20.65 -9.73
CA TRP A 32 3.95 19.72 -8.75
C TRP A 32 5.25 19.05 -9.25
N ASP A 33 5.72 19.36 -10.46
CA ASP A 33 6.87 18.68 -11.08
C ASP A 33 8.10 18.61 -10.17
N ASP A 34 8.48 19.74 -9.57
CA ASP A 34 9.66 19.88 -8.72
C ASP A 34 9.32 19.98 -7.24
N THR A 35 8.10 20.42 -6.90
CA THR A 35 7.65 20.61 -5.52
C THR A 35 6.20 20.16 -5.40
N PRO A 36 5.97 18.89 -5.02
CA PRO A 36 4.63 18.38 -4.78
C PRO A 36 3.89 19.22 -3.74
N ALA A 37 2.62 19.50 -3.98
CA ALA A 37 1.77 20.11 -2.97
C ALA A 37 1.54 19.13 -1.80
N ALA A 38 1.20 19.63 -0.63
CA ALA A 38 0.77 18.77 0.47
C ALA A 38 -0.53 18.01 0.11
N GLU A 39 -0.63 16.78 0.57
CA GLU A 39 -1.81 15.94 0.42
C GLU A 39 -2.98 16.49 1.24
N SER A 40 -4.20 16.34 0.72
CA SER A 40 -5.42 16.72 1.44
C SER A 40 -6.08 15.49 2.06
N ALA A 41 -6.28 15.50 3.38
CA ALA A 41 -6.99 14.45 4.10
C ALA A 41 -8.49 14.34 3.73
N THR A 42 -9.05 15.35 3.04
CA THR A 42 -10.44 15.33 2.56
C THR A 42 -10.54 14.95 1.08
N ALA A 43 -9.42 14.61 0.43
CA ALA A 43 -9.44 14.17 -0.95
C ALA A 43 -10.22 12.85 -1.08
N THR A 44 -11.07 12.76 -2.10
CA THR A 44 -11.85 11.55 -2.39
C THR A 44 -11.51 10.93 -3.75
N ALA A 45 -10.64 11.57 -4.53
CA ALA A 45 -10.21 11.15 -5.86
C ALA A 45 -8.85 11.75 -6.21
N LEU A 46 -8.19 11.20 -7.24
CA LEU A 46 -6.99 11.75 -7.85
C LEU A 46 -7.32 12.86 -8.87
N VAL A 47 -6.37 13.77 -9.11
CA VAL A 47 -6.45 14.75 -10.20
C VAL A 47 -6.14 14.08 -11.55
N ALA A 48 -7.19 13.95 -12.37
CA ALA A 48 -7.11 13.34 -13.70
C ALA A 48 -6.43 11.96 -13.64
N GLU A 49 -7.16 11.01 -13.06
CA GLU A 49 -6.77 9.61 -12.94
C GLU A 49 -6.47 8.99 -14.31
N VAL A 50 -5.33 8.29 -14.41
CA VAL A 50 -4.84 7.58 -15.60
C VAL A 50 -5.39 6.16 -15.65
N GLY A 51 -5.45 5.50 -14.49
CA GLY A 51 -5.96 4.16 -14.32
C GLY A 51 -5.41 3.50 -13.07
N ARG A 52 -5.91 2.30 -12.79
CA ARG A 52 -5.66 1.57 -11.56
C ARG A 52 -5.17 0.18 -11.83
N ARG A 53 -4.27 -0.30 -10.98
CA ARG A 53 -3.85 -1.69 -10.96
C ARG A 53 -4.32 -2.39 -9.70
N ALA A 54 -4.89 -3.57 -9.87
CA ALA A 54 -5.27 -4.45 -8.78
C ALA A 54 -4.05 -4.86 -7.94
N LEU A 55 -4.29 -5.05 -6.64
CA LEU A 55 -3.31 -5.56 -5.68
C LEU A 55 -2.58 -6.79 -6.23
N THR A 56 -1.25 -6.74 -6.23
CA THR A 56 -0.41 -7.84 -6.72
C THR A 56 -0.11 -8.83 -5.59
N GLU A 57 0.09 -8.33 -4.38
CA GLU A 57 0.40 -9.14 -3.21
C GLU A 57 0.03 -8.40 -1.93
N SER A 58 -0.44 -9.13 -0.93
CA SER A 58 -0.57 -8.65 0.45
C SER A 58 -0.06 -9.65 1.45
N ARG A 59 0.43 -9.16 2.59
CA ARG A 59 0.83 -9.99 3.74
C ARG A 59 0.47 -9.26 5.04
N PHE A 60 0.06 -10.00 6.06
CA PHE A 60 0.11 -9.48 7.43
C PHE A 60 1.56 -9.34 7.87
N VAL A 61 1.90 -8.17 8.38
CA VAL A 61 3.24 -7.85 8.86
C VAL A 61 3.18 -7.25 10.26
N MET A 62 4.32 -7.22 10.94
CA MET A 62 4.45 -6.53 12.21
C MET A 62 5.73 -5.70 12.20
N ASN A 63 5.68 -4.47 12.70
CA ASN A 63 6.86 -3.64 12.89
C ASN A 63 7.91 -4.44 13.68
N LEU A 64 9.17 -4.35 13.26
CA LEU A 64 10.24 -5.11 13.89
C LEU A 64 10.36 -4.84 15.41
N GLY A 65 10.05 -3.61 15.85
CA GLY A 65 10.02 -3.28 17.28
C GLY A 65 8.93 -4.05 18.03
N ASP A 66 7.71 -4.05 17.52
CA ASP A 66 6.57 -4.73 18.13
C ASP A 66 6.75 -6.25 18.15
N TRP A 67 7.30 -6.81 17.07
CA TRP A 67 7.60 -8.25 17.00
C TRP A 67 8.62 -8.66 18.07
N VAL A 68 9.67 -7.88 18.28
CA VAL A 68 10.68 -8.17 19.32
C VAL A 68 10.05 -8.16 20.72
N VAL A 69 9.18 -7.19 21.00
CA VAL A 69 8.48 -7.11 22.30
C VAL A 69 7.54 -8.31 22.51
N ASP A 70 6.84 -8.77 21.47
CA ASP A 70 5.94 -9.92 21.55
C ASP A 70 6.70 -11.24 21.81
N GLN A 71 7.86 -11.42 21.19
CA GLN A 71 8.62 -12.66 21.31
C GLN A 71 9.44 -12.77 22.61
N ILE A 72 9.95 -11.65 23.12
CA ILE A 72 10.95 -11.63 24.20
C ILE A 72 10.36 -11.02 25.50
N GLY A 73 9.21 -10.35 25.41
CA GLY A 73 8.63 -9.59 26.51
C GLY A 73 9.26 -8.19 26.65
N PRO A 74 8.73 -7.34 27.54
CA PRO A 74 9.32 -6.03 27.81
C PRO A 74 10.74 -6.16 28.37
N PRO A 75 11.62 -5.16 28.17
CA PRO A 75 12.96 -5.17 28.74
C PRO A 75 12.91 -5.41 30.26
N PRO A 76 13.75 -6.29 30.83
CA PRO A 76 13.91 -6.39 32.26
C PRO A 76 14.35 -5.05 32.84
N ASN A 77 13.55 -4.50 33.75
CA ASN A 77 13.99 -3.51 34.74
C ASN A 77 14.53 -2.17 34.20
N GLY A 78 13.80 -1.51 33.30
CA GLY A 78 14.10 -0.13 32.88
C GLY A 78 15.32 0.02 31.95
N THR A 79 15.76 -1.10 31.38
CA THR A 79 16.77 -1.14 30.31
C THR A 79 16.21 -0.62 29.00
N THR A 80 17.07 0.01 28.20
CA THR A 80 16.73 0.50 26.87
C THR A 80 16.85 -0.63 25.84
N LYS A 81 16.25 -0.43 24.66
CA LYS A 81 16.15 -1.40 23.56
C LYS A 81 17.51 -1.98 23.12
N ASP A 82 18.60 -1.26 23.38
CA ASP A 82 20.00 -1.56 23.09
C ASP A 82 20.71 -2.46 24.14
N ASP A 83 20.15 -2.63 25.35
CA ASP A 83 20.77 -3.43 26.42
C ASP A 83 20.76 -4.94 26.16
N TRP A 84 20.05 -5.40 25.14
CA TRP A 84 19.96 -6.82 24.76
C TRP A 84 21.16 -7.33 23.95
N GLY A 85 22.04 -6.45 23.45
CA GLY A 85 23.25 -6.82 22.71
C GLY A 85 23.04 -7.59 21.38
N LEU A 86 21.79 -7.92 21.02
CA LEU A 86 21.39 -8.55 19.78
C LEU A 86 20.88 -7.48 18.81
N GLN A 87 21.32 -7.50 17.55
CA GLN A 87 20.69 -6.62 16.57
C GLN A 87 19.27 -7.15 16.32
N HIS A 88 18.27 -6.26 16.31
CA HIS A 88 16.87 -6.65 16.17
C HIS A 88 16.61 -7.52 14.92
N ALA A 89 17.39 -7.33 13.86
CA ALA A 89 17.29 -8.12 12.64
C ALA A 89 17.78 -9.57 12.81
N ASP A 90 18.71 -9.83 13.74
CA ASP A 90 19.25 -11.17 14.01
C ASP A 90 18.23 -12.08 14.71
N LEU A 91 17.21 -11.47 15.32
CA LEU A 91 16.12 -12.19 15.97
C LEU A 91 15.05 -12.67 14.97
N VAL A 92 15.01 -12.11 13.76
CA VAL A 92 13.99 -12.42 12.76
C VAL A 92 14.34 -13.72 12.03
N PRO A 93 13.41 -14.69 11.93
CA PRO A 93 13.66 -15.88 11.13
C PRO A 93 14.04 -15.52 9.70
N ALA A 94 15.02 -16.24 9.14
CA ALA A 94 15.51 -16.01 7.79
C ALA A 94 14.35 -15.97 6.77
N GLY A 95 14.34 -14.96 5.91
CA GLY A 95 13.31 -14.78 4.88
C GLY A 95 12.03 -14.08 5.34
N LYS A 96 11.89 -13.74 6.63
CA LYS A 96 10.72 -13.00 7.14
C LYS A 96 10.92 -11.50 7.27
N LEU A 97 12.17 -11.03 7.26
CA LEU A 97 12.45 -9.59 7.35
C LEU A 97 12.10 -8.93 6.01
N LEU A 98 11.08 -8.08 6.06
CA LEU A 98 10.68 -7.19 4.98
C LEU A 98 11.25 -5.80 5.25
N VAL A 99 11.90 -5.22 4.25
CA VAL A 99 12.42 -3.85 4.32
C VAL A 99 11.77 -3.04 3.22
N VAL A 100 11.00 -2.03 3.61
CA VAL A 100 10.35 -1.06 2.72
C VAL A 100 10.84 0.35 3.10
N PRO A 101 10.62 1.38 2.25
CA PRO A 101 11.08 2.74 2.56
C PRO A 101 10.57 3.28 3.91
N THR A 102 9.40 2.84 4.36
CA THR A 102 8.78 3.27 5.62
C THR A 102 9.32 2.55 6.87
N GLY A 103 10.08 1.46 6.71
CA GLY A 103 10.63 0.75 7.85
C GLY A 103 10.95 -0.73 7.62
N ARG A 104 11.21 -1.41 8.73
CA ARG A 104 11.50 -2.84 8.78
C ARG A 104 10.36 -3.56 9.47
N TYR A 105 9.87 -4.61 8.83
CA TYR A 105 8.72 -5.38 9.26
C TYR A 105 9.02 -6.87 9.20
N VAL A 106 8.31 -7.64 9.99
CA VAL A 106 8.39 -9.11 10.01
C VAL A 106 7.13 -9.67 9.39
N ASP A 107 7.29 -10.58 8.42
CA ASP A 107 6.19 -11.32 7.80
C ASP A 107 5.60 -12.34 8.79
N VAL A 108 4.39 -12.05 9.25
CA VAL A 108 3.64 -12.87 10.21
C VAL A 108 2.47 -13.61 9.56
N ASN A 109 2.30 -13.49 8.25
CA ASN A 109 1.24 -14.13 7.50
C ASN A 109 1.24 -15.68 7.70
N PRO A 110 0.07 -16.33 7.86
CA PRO A 110 -1.30 -15.80 7.80
C PRO A 110 -1.86 -15.29 9.13
N THR A 111 -1.02 -15.07 10.15
CA THR A 111 -1.48 -14.55 11.45
C THR A 111 -1.91 -13.08 11.30
N PRO A 112 -3.18 -12.72 11.59
CA PRO A 112 -3.62 -11.34 11.47
C PRO A 112 -2.86 -10.40 12.41
N SER A 113 -2.60 -9.19 11.94
CA SER A 113 -1.93 -8.11 12.68
C SER A 113 -2.59 -6.76 12.40
N ASN A 114 -2.11 -5.69 13.03
CA ASN A 114 -2.62 -4.33 12.80
C ASN A 114 -2.02 -3.66 11.55
N GLU A 115 -1.08 -4.32 10.89
CA GLU A 115 -0.34 -3.76 9.77
C GLU A 115 -0.38 -4.71 8.57
N VAL A 116 -0.67 -4.15 7.41
CA VAL A 116 -0.80 -4.92 6.18
C VAL A 116 0.19 -4.38 5.16
N TYR A 117 1.11 -5.23 4.72
CA TYR A 117 1.93 -4.95 3.56
C TYR A 117 1.11 -5.16 2.30
N VAL A 118 1.17 -4.21 1.37
CA VAL A 118 0.57 -4.28 0.04
C VAL A 118 1.59 -3.90 -1.03
N ARG A 119 1.61 -4.68 -2.11
CA ARG A 119 2.44 -4.42 -3.29
C ARG A 119 1.61 -4.35 -4.55
N PHE A 120 1.93 -3.38 -5.39
CA PHE A 120 1.35 -3.19 -6.72
C PHE A 120 2.47 -3.15 -7.73
N GLN A 121 2.41 -4.00 -8.75
CA GLN A 121 3.44 -4.07 -9.80
C GLN A 121 2.86 -3.75 -11.16
N PHE A 122 2.90 -2.48 -11.57
CA PHE A 122 2.47 -2.04 -12.90
C PHE A 122 3.36 -2.67 -13.98
N ASP A 123 2.70 -3.31 -14.96
CA ASP A 123 3.37 -3.97 -16.07
C ASP A 123 3.71 -2.97 -17.19
N TYR A 124 4.50 -3.41 -18.17
CA TYR A 124 5.05 -2.57 -19.23
C TYR A 124 4.04 -1.68 -19.94
N GLU A 125 2.85 -2.17 -20.28
CA GLU A 125 1.85 -1.42 -21.05
C GLU A 125 0.86 -0.62 -20.19
N ASP A 126 0.85 -0.83 -18.87
CA ASP A 126 -0.10 -0.16 -17.98
C ASP A 126 0.10 1.35 -18.02
N GLY A 127 -0.93 2.10 -18.43
CA GLY A 127 -0.86 3.56 -18.54
C GLY A 127 0.21 4.08 -19.51
N ALA A 128 0.75 3.23 -20.40
CA ALA A 128 1.77 3.63 -21.37
C ALA A 128 1.18 4.37 -22.59
N SER A 129 -0.11 4.17 -22.87
CA SER A 129 -0.81 4.78 -23.99
C SER A 129 -2.15 5.39 -23.57
N PRO A 130 -2.37 6.70 -23.77
CA PRO A 130 -1.38 7.69 -24.21
C PRO A 130 -0.27 7.89 -23.15
N PRO A 131 0.91 8.42 -23.53
CA PRO A 131 1.98 8.71 -22.57
C PRO A 131 1.48 9.61 -21.44
N ALA A 132 1.61 9.14 -20.20
CA ALA A 132 1.19 9.86 -19.02
C ALA A 132 2.39 10.34 -18.20
N THR A 133 2.21 11.49 -17.55
CA THR A 133 3.12 11.96 -16.51
C THR A 133 2.43 11.80 -15.17
N ILE A 134 2.99 10.96 -14.30
CA ILE A 134 2.41 10.61 -13.00
C ILE A 134 3.00 11.53 -11.94
N ARG A 135 2.11 12.12 -11.12
CA ARG A 135 2.47 13.02 -10.00
C ARG A 135 1.72 12.72 -8.72
N GLU A 136 0.80 11.79 -8.76
CA GLU A 136 0.10 11.33 -7.58
C GLU A 136 -0.27 9.86 -7.74
N ILE A 137 -0.34 9.20 -6.60
CA ILE A 137 -0.75 7.81 -6.48
C ILE A 137 -1.79 7.70 -5.37
N GLY A 138 -2.76 6.81 -5.55
CA GLY A 138 -3.81 6.61 -4.56
C GLY A 138 -4.14 5.14 -4.35
N VAL A 139 -4.19 4.69 -3.11
CA VAL A 139 -4.72 3.36 -2.77
C VAL A 139 -6.24 3.48 -2.63
N PHE A 140 -6.97 2.71 -3.42
CA PHE A 140 -8.42 2.63 -3.39
C PHE A 140 -8.90 1.27 -2.89
N VAL A 141 -10.02 1.28 -2.17
CA VAL A 141 -10.66 0.09 -1.60
C VAL A 141 -12.12 0.05 -2.02
N GLY A 142 -12.63 -1.15 -2.29
CA GLY A 142 -14.05 -1.35 -2.66
C GLY A 142 -14.36 -0.91 -4.09
N THR A 143 -13.37 -0.84 -4.97
CA THR A 143 -13.59 -0.53 -6.39
C THR A 143 -14.43 -1.64 -7.04
N VAL A 144 -15.45 -1.25 -7.80
CA VAL A 144 -16.29 -2.17 -8.59
C VAL A 144 -15.96 -1.97 -10.07
N ILE A 145 -15.45 -3.02 -10.72
CA ILE A 145 -15.18 -3.03 -12.16
C ILE A 145 -16.47 -3.39 -12.91
N LYS A 146 -16.71 -2.74 -14.06
CA LYS A 146 -17.88 -3.06 -14.91
C LYS A 146 -17.89 -4.55 -15.26
N PRO A 147 -19.03 -5.26 -15.09
CA PRO A 147 -19.14 -6.68 -15.43
C PRO A 147 -18.71 -6.99 -16.87
N SER A 148 -19.04 -6.10 -17.81
CA SER A 148 -18.67 -6.25 -19.23
C SER A 148 -17.16 -6.30 -19.47
N VAL A 149 -16.36 -5.59 -18.66
CA VAL A 149 -14.89 -5.58 -18.75
C VAL A 149 -14.34 -6.89 -18.22
N ILE A 150 -14.85 -7.36 -17.09
CA ILE A 150 -14.44 -8.64 -16.47
C ILE A 150 -14.72 -9.80 -17.44
N THR A 151 -15.91 -9.82 -18.05
CA THR A 151 -16.29 -10.88 -18.99
C THR A 151 -15.50 -10.83 -20.29
N ALA A 152 -15.19 -9.64 -20.79
CA ALA A 152 -14.46 -9.48 -22.05
C ALA A 152 -12.96 -9.76 -21.91
N THR A 153 -12.37 -9.55 -20.74
CA THR A 153 -10.94 -9.79 -20.50
C THR A 153 -10.70 -10.36 -19.09
N PRO A 154 -10.99 -11.65 -18.88
CA PRO A 154 -10.70 -12.31 -17.61
C PRO A 154 -9.21 -12.20 -17.26
N GLY A 155 -8.91 -11.90 -15.98
CA GLY A 155 -7.53 -11.74 -15.51
C GLY A 155 -6.88 -10.40 -15.86
N LYS A 156 -7.60 -9.45 -16.48
CA LYS A 156 -7.15 -8.06 -16.60
C LYS A 156 -6.89 -7.49 -15.20
N MET A 157 -5.72 -6.91 -15.00
CA MET A 157 -5.29 -6.35 -13.69
C MET A 157 -5.21 -4.82 -13.69
N TYR A 158 -5.21 -4.18 -14.87
CA TYR A 158 -5.13 -2.72 -15.01
C TYR A 158 -6.40 -2.17 -15.65
N PHE A 159 -6.98 -1.12 -15.08
CA PHE A 159 -8.29 -0.57 -15.45
C PHE A 159 -8.22 0.97 -15.56
N PRO A 160 -8.48 1.55 -16.74
CA PRO A 160 -8.72 2.99 -16.84
C PRO A 160 -10.01 3.39 -16.12
N PRO A 161 -10.20 4.68 -15.76
CA PRO A 161 -11.41 5.14 -15.06
C PRO A 161 -12.72 4.78 -15.77
N ALA A 162 -12.69 4.71 -17.11
CA ALA A 162 -13.84 4.32 -17.93
C ALA A 162 -14.30 2.87 -17.73
N ASP A 163 -13.44 1.99 -17.19
CA ASP A 163 -13.75 0.59 -16.91
C ASP A 163 -14.37 0.38 -15.53
N LEU A 164 -14.42 1.43 -14.70
CA LEU A 164 -14.95 1.38 -13.34
C LEU A 164 -16.47 1.60 -13.34
N GLN A 165 -17.19 0.82 -12.56
CA GLN A 165 -18.59 1.06 -12.23
C GLN A 165 -18.72 1.91 -10.96
N ASP A 166 -17.89 1.63 -9.95
CA ASP A 166 -17.77 2.44 -8.73
C ASP A 166 -16.28 2.60 -8.39
N PRO A 167 -15.76 3.83 -8.21
CA PRO A 167 -14.38 4.05 -7.83
C PRO A 167 -14.05 3.56 -6.39
N GLY A 168 -15.05 3.31 -5.54
CA GLY A 168 -14.84 2.93 -4.14
C GLY A 168 -14.40 4.12 -3.28
N LYS A 169 -13.45 3.88 -2.35
CA LYS A 169 -12.93 4.89 -1.43
C LYS A 169 -11.42 5.05 -1.59
N LEU A 170 -10.96 6.30 -1.64
CA LEU A 170 -9.54 6.64 -1.55
C LEU A 170 -9.10 6.46 -0.09
N LEU A 171 -8.25 5.46 0.17
CA LEU A 171 -7.74 5.12 1.49
C LEU A 171 -6.46 5.91 1.82
N ALA A 172 -5.55 6.01 0.86
CA ALA A 172 -4.29 6.72 1.01
C ALA A 172 -3.93 7.46 -0.28
N LEU A 173 -3.33 8.63 -0.13
CA LEU A 173 -2.90 9.52 -1.22
C LEU A 173 -1.45 9.91 -0.97
N GLN A 174 -0.67 9.99 -2.04
CA GLN A 174 0.68 10.53 -2.01
C GLN A 174 0.91 11.34 -3.30
N HIS A 175 1.46 12.53 -3.15
CA HIS A 175 1.99 13.29 -4.29
C HIS A 175 3.49 12.99 -4.48
N ASN A 176 3.89 12.87 -5.73
CA ASN A 176 5.25 12.56 -6.13
C ASN A 176 5.79 13.69 -7.03
N PRO A 177 7.11 13.91 -7.03
CA PRO A 177 7.76 14.60 -8.15
C PRO A 177 7.44 13.92 -9.47
N LYS A 178 7.70 14.61 -10.58
CA LYS A 178 7.36 14.11 -11.91
C LYS A 178 7.92 12.71 -12.21
N ILE A 179 7.04 11.76 -12.54
CA ILE A 179 7.41 10.45 -13.09
C ILE A 179 6.87 10.35 -14.52
N VAL A 180 7.75 10.20 -15.51
CA VAL A 180 7.34 9.97 -16.90
C VAL A 180 7.09 8.49 -17.12
N ARG A 181 5.88 8.13 -17.56
CA ARG A 181 5.52 6.74 -17.83
C ARG A 181 6.08 6.30 -19.19
N GLN A 182 6.77 5.17 -19.21
CA GLN A 182 7.41 4.60 -20.41
C GLN A 182 7.11 3.10 -20.55
N GLY A 183 6.68 2.67 -21.74
CA GLY A 183 6.23 1.29 -22.03
C GLY A 183 7.27 0.17 -21.83
N ASN A 184 8.50 0.49 -21.42
CA ASN A 184 9.61 -0.46 -21.25
C ASN A 184 10.08 -0.57 -19.78
N VAL A 185 9.38 0.06 -18.83
CA VAL A 185 9.71 0.01 -17.40
C VAL A 185 8.52 -0.55 -16.61
N ARG A 186 8.78 -1.53 -15.74
CA ARG A 186 7.82 -1.92 -14.69
C ARG A 186 7.98 -1.01 -13.48
N GLN A 187 6.88 -0.68 -12.84
CA GLN A 187 6.88 0.16 -11.64
C GLN A 187 6.23 -0.58 -10.47
N SER A 188 7.00 -0.79 -9.41
CA SER A 188 6.53 -1.38 -8.17
C SER A 188 6.29 -0.31 -7.12
N TYR A 189 5.16 -0.40 -6.43
CA TYR A 189 4.84 0.39 -5.25
C TYR A 189 4.56 -0.55 -4.09
N GLU A 190 5.16 -0.24 -2.95
CA GLU A 190 5.11 -1.04 -1.74
C GLU A 190 4.74 -0.14 -0.57
N PHE A 191 3.71 -0.54 0.17
CA PHE A 191 3.23 0.19 1.33
C PHE A 191 3.02 -0.76 2.50
N VAL A 192 3.14 -0.22 3.71
CA VAL A 192 2.57 -0.84 4.90
C VAL A 192 1.46 0.08 5.39
N LEU A 193 0.24 -0.46 5.42
CA LEU A 193 -0.96 0.21 5.90
C LEU A 193 -1.13 -0.14 7.39
N GLU A 194 -1.08 0.87 8.24
CA GLU A 194 -1.36 0.74 9.68
C GLU A 194 -2.83 1.08 9.94
N LEU A 195 -3.50 0.23 10.71
CA LEU A 195 -4.93 0.34 11.03
C LEU A 195 -5.17 0.46 12.54
#